data_AF-A0A938GPJ6-F1
#
_entry.id   AF-A0A938GPJ6-F1
#
_cell.length_a   1.000
_cell.length_b   1.000
_cell.length_c   1.000
_cell.angle_alpha   90.00
_cell.angle_beta   90.00
_cell.angle_gamma   90.00
#
_symmetry.space_group_name_H-M   'P 1'
#
loop_
_entity.id
_entity.type
_entity.pdbx_description
1 polymer ?
#
loop_
_entity_poly.entity_id
_entity_poly.type
_entity_poly.pdbx_seq_one_letter_code
_entity_poly.pdbx_strand_id
1 'polypeptide(L)'
;MRLLASFTLLVSLAFSAAAGELAESYAGRIQPLMVKTCGKCHGKEPKDNDLDLTSFGTADAILAKPRVLADILERLIEHDMPPKKAPQPSDAERELLIGWVNTALETSAAAQAGDPGPVMLRRLTHAGYDNAVRDLTGIDMRPTIAGEFAPDSVGGEGFANVGEAMPMNPGLVERYHQAARYVAARAVLLPTGFRFSGSTDRPDWTAEAEKALRGFHSRYAGRNG
;
A
#
# COMPACT_ATOMS: atom_id res chain seq x y z
N MET A 1 35.17 -10.68 -25.78
CA MET A 1 34.30 -10.24 -24.67
C MET A 1 32.92 -9.88 -25.23
N ARG A 2 32.11 -10.90 -25.57
CA ARG A 2 30.72 -10.79 -26.06
C ARG A 2 30.07 -12.10 -25.66
N LEU A 3 29.18 -12.11 -24.67
CA LEU A 3 28.27 -13.23 -24.31
C LEU A 3 27.46 -12.85 -23.05
N LEU A 4 26.59 -11.85 -23.14
CA LEU A 4 25.56 -11.57 -22.13
C LEU A 4 24.35 -10.92 -22.84
N ALA A 5 23.65 -11.67 -23.68
CA ALA A 5 22.44 -11.19 -24.36
C ALA A 5 21.46 -12.33 -24.69
N SER A 6 21.22 -13.25 -23.74
CA SER A 6 20.28 -14.37 -23.99
C SER A 6 19.38 -14.75 -22.82
N PHE A 7 19.27 -13.93 -21.77
CA PHE A 7 18.39 -14.26 -20.63
C PHE A 7 17.06 -13.50 -20.60
N THR A 8 16.84 -12.54 -21.51
CA THR A 8 15.64 -11.69 -21.55
C THR A 8 14.52 -12.19 -22.48
N LEU A 9 14.73 -13.28 -23.22
CA LEU A 9 13.76 -13.78 -24.22
C LEU A 9 12.86 -14.94 -23.72
N LEU A 10 13.19 -15.56 -22.59
CA LEU A 10 12.42 -16.71 -22.06
C LEU A 10 11.22 -16.29 -21.19
N VAL A 11 11.24 -15.09 -20.61
CA VAL A 11 10.16 -14.62 -19.71
C VAL A 11 8.95 -14.13 -20.50
N SER A 12 9.12 -13.60 -21.71
CA SER A 12 8.03 -13.10 -22.54
C SER A 12 7.20 -14.20 -23.21
N LEU A 13 7.77 -15.38 -23.52
CA LEU A 13 7.02 -16.49 -24.11
C LEU A 13 6.07 -17.19 -23.12
N ALA A 14 6.45 -17.27 -21.83
CA ALA A 14 5.64 -17.95 -20.82
C ALA A 14 4.34 -17.18 -20.50
N PHE A 15 4.39 -15.85 -20.49
CA PHE A 15 3.23 -15.01 -20.18
C PHE A 15 2.18 -15.05 -21.31
N SER A 16 2.62 -15.09 -22.56
CA SER A 16 1.71 -15.17 -23.71
C SER A 16 1.02 -16.54 -23.81
N ALA A 17 1.66 -17.62 -23.36
CA ALA A 17 1.08 -18.95 -23.36
C ALA A 17 -0.04 -19.08 -22.31
N ALA A 18 0.18 -18.58 -21.09
CA ALA A 18 -0.81 -18.63 -20.01
C ALA A 18 -2.07 -17.81 -20.32
N ALA A 19 -1.92 -16.62 -20.91
CA ALA A 19 -3.06 -15.81 -21.33
C ALA A 19 -3.87 -16.46 -22.47
N GLY A 20 -3.19 -17.14 -23.41
CA GLY A 20 -3.83 -17.89 -24.49
C GLY A 20 -4.65 -19.09 -23.99
N GLU A 21 -4.10 -19.87 -23.05
CA GLU A 21 -4.78 -21.00 -22.43
C GLU A 21 -6.01 -20.57 -21.61
N LEU A 22 -5.92 -19.44 -20.91
CA LEU A 22 -7.03 -18.86 -20.16
C LEU A 22 -8.18 -18.43 -21.08
N ALA A 23 -7.87 -17.81 -22.21
CA ALA A 23 -8.86 -17.38 -23.20
C ALA A 23 -9.55 -18.56 -23.91
N GLU A 24 -8.78 -19.59 -24.30
CA GLU A 24 -9.31 -20.78 -24.95
C GLU A 24 -10.22 -21.59 -23.99
N SER A 25 -9.75 -21.82 -22.77
CA SER A 25 -10.54 -22.50 -21.74
C SER A 25 -11.81 -21.72 -21.39
N TYR A 26 -11.75 -20.38 -21.40
CA TYR A 26 -12.91 -19.54 -21.17
C TYR A 26 -14.00 -19.77 -22.23
N ALA A 27 -13.65 -19.59 -23.50
CA ALA A 27 -14.59 -19.70 -24.60
C ALA A 27 -15.15 -21.13 -24.74
N GLY A 28 -14.30 -22.15 -24.56
CA GLY A 28 -14.69 -23.54 -24.80
C GLY A 28 -15.44 -24.20 -23.64
N ARG A 29 -15.18 -23.80 -22.39
CA ARG A 29 -15.68 -24.52 -21.20
C ARG A 29 -16.34 -23.63 -20.17
N ILE A 30 -15.71 -22.52 -19.81
CA ILE A 30 -16.13 -21.72 -18.66
C ILE A 30 -17.33 -20.85 -18.96
N GLN A 31 -17.31 -20.10 -20.07
CA GLN A 31 -18.41 -19.21 -20.44
C GLN A 31 -19.72 -19.99 -20.63
N PRO A 32 -19.76 -21.12 -21.35
CA PRO A 32 -20.98 -21.90 -21.48
C PRO A 32 -21.48 -22.45 -20.12
N LEU A 33 -20.55 -22.93 -19.28
CA LEU A 33 -20.88 -23.44 -17.96
C LEU A 33 -21.40 -22.35 -17.02
N MET A 34 -20.80 -21.16 -17.09
CA MET A 34 -21.20 -19.99 -16.31
C MET A 34 -22.60 -19.52 -16.72
N VAL A 35 -22.88 -19.44 -18.02
CA VAL A 35 -24.22 -19.08 -18.52
C VAL A 35 -25.27 -20.14 -18.14
N LYS A 36 -24.93 -21.43 -18.27
CA LYS A 36 -25.80 -22.55 -17.85
C LYS A 36 -26.14 -22.49 -16.36
N THR A 37 -25.14 -22.20 -15.53
CA THR A 37 -25.25 -22.29 -14.06
C THR A 37 -25.82 -21.01 -13.45
N CYS A 38 -25.39 -19.84 -13.93
CA CYS A 38 -25.68 -18.54 -13.32
C CYS A 38 -26.61 -17.66 -14.16
N GLY A 39 -26.65 -17.85 -15.48
CA GLY A 39 -27.31 -16.93 -16.43
C GLY A 39 -28.83 -16.84 -16.31
N LYS A 40 -29.48 -17.77 -15.61
CA LYS A 40 -30.93 -17.69 -15.34
C LYS A 40 -31.30 -16.54 -14.40
N CYS A 41 -30.41 -16.21 -13.46
CA CYS A 41 -30.60 -15.09 -12.52
C CYS A 41 -29.72 -13.89 -12.89
N HIS A 42 -28.52 -14.15 -13.43
CA HIS A 42 -27.53 -13.16 -13.82
C HIS A 42 -27.35 -13.09 -15.35
N GLY A 43 -28.46 -12.90 -16.08
CA GLY A 43 -28.47 -12.76 -17.54
C GLY A 43 -28.87 -11.35 -17.99
N LYS A 44 -29.22 -11.19 -19.28
CA LYS A 44 -29.57 -9.89 -19.89
C LYS A 44 -30.68 -9.11 -19.18
N GLU A 45 -31.61 -9.82 -18.54
CA GLU A 45 -32.62 -9.27 -17.64
C GLU A 45 -32.34 -9.85 -16.24
N PRO A 46 -31.37 -9.27 -15.50
CA PRO A 46 -30.94 -9.81 -14.23
C PRO A 46 -32.07 -9.68 -13.21
N LYS A 47 -32.23 -10.73 -12.39
CA LYS A 47 -33.26 -10.77 -11.34
C LYS A 47 -32.72 -10.42 -9.96
N ASP A 48 -31.39 -10.52 -9.80
CA ASP A 48 -30.68 -10.27 -8.55
C ASP A 48 -29.40 -9.45 -8.84
N ASN A 49 -29.24 -8.33 -8.11
CA ASN A 49 -28.05 -7.46 -8.11
C ASN A 49 -27.60 -6.88 -9.47
N ASP A 50 -28.49 -6.78 -10.46
CA ASP A 50 -28.23 -6.16 -11.79
C ASP A 50 -26.98 -6.68 -12.53
N LEU A 51 -26.50 -7.88 -12.20
CA LEU A 51 -25.32 -8.47 -12.80
C LEU A 51 -25.68 -9.32 -14.03
N ASP A 52 -25.19 -8.95 -15.21
CA ASP A 52 -25.32 -9.75 -16.44
C ASP A 52 -24.02 -10.47 -16.79
N LEU A 53 -23.89 -11.73 -16.37
CA LEU A 53 -22.76 -12.59 -16.69
C LEU A 53 -22.74 -13.04 -18.16
N THR A 54 -23.88 -12.96 -18.87
CA THR A 54 -23.97 -13.34 -20.28
C THR A 54 -23.35 -12.30 -21.22
N SER A 55 -23.18 -11.07 -20.73
CA SER A 55 -22.52 -9.99 -21.46
C SER A 55 -21.01 -10.20 -21.66
N PHE A 56 -20.38 -11.04 -20.83
CA PHE A 56 -18.96 -11.36 -20.92
C PHE A 56 -18.71 -12.41 -22.02
N GLY A 57 -18.65 -11.95 -23.27
CA GLY A 57 -18.43 -12.81 -24.44
C GLY A 57 -16.97 -13.28 -24.62
N THR A 58 -16.01 -12.67 -23.93
CA THR A 58 -14.57 -12.97 -24.04
C THR A 58 -13.91 -13.00 -22.66
N ALA A 59 -12.78 -13.71 -22.56
CA ALA A 59 -12.00 -13.76 -21.33
C ALA A 59 -11.53 -12.35 -20.92
N ASP A 60 -11.07 -11.53 -21.88
CA ASP A 60 -10.64 -10.16 -21.61
C ASP A 60 -11.75 -9.31 -20.97
N ALA A 61 -13.01 -9.50 -21.40
CA ALA A 61 -14.14 -8.72 -20.89
C ALA A 61 -14.40 -8.99 -19.40
N ILE A 62 -14.31 -10.25 -18.97
CA ILE A 62 -14.50 -10.62 -17.56
C ILE A 62 -13.24 -10.38 -16.72
N LEU A 63 -12.04 -10.55 -17.30
CA LEU A 63 -10.76 -10.24 -16.65
C LEU A 63 -10.62 -8.76 -16.32
N ALA A 64 -11.23 -7.89 -17.12
CA ALA A 64 -11.35 -6.47 -16.83
C ALA A 64 -12.26 -6.15 -15.62
N LYS A 65 -12.90 -7.15 -15.00
CA LYS A 65 -13.82 -7.03 -13.85
C LYS A 65 -13.36 -7.89 -12.66
N PRO A 66 -12.19 -7.61 -12.05
CA PRO A 66 -11.62 -8.45 -10.98
C PRO A 66 -12.53 -8.56 -9.73
N ARG A 67 -13.30 -7.51 -9.41
CA ARG A 67 -14.28 -7.58 -8.31
C ARG A 67 -15.38 -8.61 -8.57
N VAL A 68 -15.92 -8.65 -9.79
CA VAL A 68 -16.94 -9.63 -10.17
C VAL A 68 -16.38 -11.06 -10.09
N LEU A 69 -15.13 -11.26 -10.53
CA LEU A 69 -14.45 -12.56 -10.39
C LEU A 69 -14.26 -12.97 -8.92
N ALA A 70 -13.85 -12.05 -8.06
CA ALA A 70 -13.71 -12.31 -6.62
C ALA A 70 -15.05 -12.66 -5.96
N ASP A 71 -16.12 -11.93 -6.30
CA ASP A 71 -17.47 -12.21 -5.81
C ASP A 71 -17.94 -13.60 -6.28
N ILE A 72 -17.75 -13.95 -7.56
CA ILE A 72 -18.09 -15.28 -8.08
C ILE A 72 -17.34 -16.36 -7.33
N LEU A 73 -16.03 -16.18 -7.10
CA LEU A 73 -15.20 -17.14 -6.37
C LEU A 73 -15.73 -17.37 -4.96
N GLU A 74 -15.97 -16.30 -4.21
CA GLU A 74 -16.50 -16.35 -2.85
C GLU A 74 -17.84 -17.11 -2.82
N ARG A 75 -18.79 -16.73 -3.68
CA ARG A 75 -20.11 -17.39 -3.72
C ARG A 75 -20.05 -18.85 -4.14
N LEU A 76 -19.08 -19.24 -4.98
CA LEU A 76 -18.87 -20.64 -5.36
C LEU A 76 -18.28 -21.46 -4.22
N ILE A 77 -17.31 -20.91 -3.47
CA ILE A 77 -16.66 -21.54 -2.31
C ILE A 77 -17.64 -21.67 -1.14
N GLU A 78 -18.47 -20.66 -0.90
CA GLU A 78 -19.46 -20.66 0.19
C GLU A 78 -20.69 -21.52 -0.14
N HIS A 79 -20.82 -22.03 -1.37
CA HIS A 79 -22.01 -22.72 -1.88
C HIS A 79 -23.30 -21.88 -1.80
N ASP A 80 -23.15 -20.55 -1.78
CA ASP A 80 -24.26 -19.60 -1.78
C ASP A 80 -24.94 -19.51 -3.15
N MET A 81 -24.13 -19.61 -4.21
CA MET A 81 -24.59 -19.56 -5.59
C MET A 81 -24.28 -20.87 -6.36
N PRO A 82 -25.21 -21.31 -7.22
CA PRO A 82 -26.59 -20.81 -7.40
C PRO A 82 -27.46 -21.00 -6.14
N PRO A 83 -28.60 -20.29 -6.00
CA PRO A 83 -29.49 -20.49 -4.84
C PRO A 83 -30.01 -21.92 -4.77
N LYS A 84 -30.34 -22.41 -3.56
CA LYS A 84 -30.78 -23.81 -3.34
C LYS A 84 -31.95 -24.29 -4.22
N LYS A 85 -32.79 -23.38 -4.72
CA LYS A 85 -33.94 -23.67 -5.61
C LYS A 85 -33.58 -23.67 -7.10
N ALA A 86 -32.36 -23.29 -7.46
CA ALA A 86 -31.84 -23.30 -8.82
C ALA A 86 -31.02 -24.58 -9.07
N PRO A 87 -30.87 -25.00 -10.34
CA PRO A 87 -29.98 -26.10 -10.70
C PRO A 87 -28.56 -25.82 -10.20
N GLN A 88 -28.01 -26.75 -9.43
CA GLN A 88 -26.64 -26.67 -8.94
C GLN A 88 -25.67 -27.25 -9.97
N PRO A 89 -24.46 -26.69 -10.11
CA PRO A 89 -23.38 -27.37 -10.81
C PRO A 89 -22.99 -28.64 -10.03
N SER A 90 -22.52 -29.65 -10.75
CA SER A 90 -21.81 -30.77 -10.12
C SER A 90 -20.53 -30.29 -9.42
N ASP A 91 -19.99 -31.09 -8.50
CA ASP A 91 -18.76 -30.73 -7.79
C ASP A 91 -17.60 -30.49 -8.76
N ALA A 92 -17.47 -31.32 -9.80
CA ALA A 92 -16.47 -31.15 -10.85
C ALA A 92 -16.67 -29.86 -11.66
N GLU A 93 -17.91 -29.48 -11.97
CA GLU A 93 -18.21 -28.20 -12.63
C GLU A 93 -17.88 -27.01 -11.72
N ARG A 94 -18.17 -27.11 -10.42
CA ARG A 94 -17.84 -26.08 -9.44
C ARG A 94 -16.33 -25.91 -9.28
N GLU A 95 -15.59 -27.00 -9.12
CA GLU A 95 -14.12 -26.99 -9.05
C GLU A 95 -13.49 -26.40 -10.32
N LEU A 96 -14.05 -26.72 -11.49
CA LEU A 96 -13.60 -26.15 -12.77
C LEU A 96 -13.79 -24.63 -12.80
N LEU A 97 -14.95 -24.13 -12.36
CA LEU A 97 -15.21 -22.68 -12.28
C LEU A 97 -14.26 -22.01 -11.28
N ILE A 98 -14.13 -22.57 -10.06
CA ILE A 98 -13.24 -22.04 -9.02
C ILE A 98 -11.79 -22.00 -9.51
N GLY A 99 -11.29 -23.10 -10.09
CA GLY A 99 -9.92 -23.19 -10.58
C GLY A 99 -9.62 -22.17 -11.68
N TRP A 100 -10.56 -21.98 -12.62
CA TRP A 100 -10.39 -20.97 -13.66
C TRP A 100 -10.45 -19.55 -13.10
N VAL A 101 -11.40 -19.24 -12.20
CA VAL A 101 -11.52 -17.91 -11.59
C VAL A 101 -10.28 -17.56 -10.75
N ASN A 102 -9.73 -18.52 -9.99
CA ASN A 102 -8.47 -18.34 -9.28
C ASN A 102 -7.32 -18.03 -10.24
N THR A 103 -7.15 -18.84 -11.29
CA THR A 103 -6.10 -18.64 -12.30
C THR A 103 -6.26 -17.27 -12.98
N ALA A 104 -7.50 -16.86 -13.26
CA ALA A 104 -7.82 -15.55 -13.83
C ALA A 104 -7.43 -14.39 -12.90
N LEU A 105 -7.75 -14.49 -11.60
CA LEU A 105 -7.38 -13.49 -10.60
C LEU A 105 -5.87 -13.43 -10.39
N GLU A 106 -5.19 -14.58 -10.32
CA GLU A 106 -3.73 -14.65 -10.21
C GLU A 106 -3.02 -14.05 -11.43
N THR A 107 -3.51 -14.36 -12.64
CA THR A 107 -2.98 -13.80 -13.89
C THR A 107 -3.17 -12.29 -13.94
N SER A 108 -4.33 -11.80 -13.53
CA SER A 108 -4.63 -10.36 -13.46
C SER A 108 -3.75 -9.66 -12.43
N ALA A 109 -3.59 -10.24 -11.23
CA ALA A 109 -2.71 -9.74 -10.19
C ALA A 109 -1.25 -9.71 -10.62
N ALA A 110 -0.78 -10.75 -11.32
CA ALA A 110 0.58 -10.80 -11.86
C ALA A 110 0.80 -9.74 -12.96
N ALA A 111 -0.19 -9.51 -13.82
CA ALA A 111 -0.12 -8.47 -14.85
C ALA A 111 -0.09 -7.05 -14.26
N GLN A 112 -0.71 -6.86 -13.09
CA GLN A 112 -0.74 -5.60 -12.34
C GLN A 112 0.34 -5.54 -11.24
N ALA A 113 1.22 -6.53 -11.17
CA ALA A 113 2.22 -6.61 -10.11
C ALA A 113 3.13 -5.37 -10.14
N GLY A 114 3.13 -4.61 -9.06
CA GLY A 114 3.90 -3.37 -8.91
C GLY A 114 3.08 -2.09 -9.06
N ASP A 115 1.84 -2.16 -9.55
CA ASP A 115 0.88 -1.06 -9.46
C ASP A 115 -0.02 -1.28 -8.23
N PRO A 116 0.20 -0.55 -7.11
CA PRO A 116 -0.66 -0.63 -5.94
C PRO A 116 -2.06 -0.02 -6.18
N GLY A 117 -2.35 0.45 -7.39
CA GLY A 117 -3.51 1.25 -7.71
C GLY A 117 -3.33 2.70 -7.22
N PRO A 118 -4.43 3.48 -7.14
CA PRO A 118 -4.38 4.83 -6.63
C PRO A 118 -3.89 4.88 -5.18
N VAL A 119 -2.68 5.41 -4.97
CA VAL A 119 -2.16 5.65 -3.63
C VAL A 119 -2.52 7.07 -3.20
N MET A 120 -3.40 7.19 -2.22
CA MET A 120 -3.69 8.47 -1.60
C MET A 120 -2.43 8.99 -0.91
N LEU A 121 -1.99 10.20 -1.27
CA LEU A 121 -0.89 10.86 -0.59
C LEU A 121 -1.25 11.01 0.89
N ARG A 122 -0.41 10.41 1.74
CA ARG A 122 -0.56 10.51 3.19
C ARG A 122 0.51 11.43 3.77
N ARG A 123 0.13 12.20 4.79
CA ARG A 123 1.11 12.84 5.66
C ARG A 123 1.74 11.84 6.64
N LEU A 124 2.77 12.27 7.35
CA LEU A 124 3.27 11.54 8.51
C LEU A 124 2.28 11.67 9.66
N THR A 125 2.15 10.59 10.44
CA THR A 125 1.52 10.65 11.77
C THR A 125 2.35 11.55 12.68
N HIS A 126 1.81 12.02 13.80
CA HIS A 126 2.55 12.82 14.76
C HIS A 126 3.79 12.10 15.27
N ALA A 127 3.66 10.82 15.63
CA ALA A 127 4.80 9.98 16.01
C ALA A 127 5.80 9.83 14.86
N GLY A 128 5.34 9.69 13.62
CA GLY A 128 6.20 9.63 12.44
C GLY A 128 6.97 10.94 12.21
N TYR A 129 6.30 12.08 12.38
CA TYR A 129 6.92 13.40 12.24
C TYR A 129 7.95 13.67 13.35
N ASP A 130 7.59 13.42 14.62
CA ASP A 130 8.52 13.59 15.74
C ASP A 130 9.75 12.70 15.59
N ASN A 131 9.57 11.45 15.17
CA ASN A 131 10.68 10.54 14.89
C ASN A 131 11.55 11.02 13.72
N ALA A 132 10.94 11.51 12.63
CA ALA A 132 11.70 12.05 11.51
C ALA A 132 12.54 13.27 11.93
N VAL A 133 11.98 14.18 12.74
CA VAL A 133 12.74 15.32 13.28
C VAL A 133 13.86 14.84 14.21
N ARG A 134 13.59 13.88 15.09
CA ARG A 134 14.61 13.28 15.96
C ARG A 134 15.75 12.65 15.17
N ASP A 135 15.44 11.89 14.12
CA ASP A 135 16.44 11.21 13.30
C ASP A 135 17.26 12.18 12.45
N LEU A 136 16.65 13.27 11.95
CA LEU A 136 17.35 14.32 11.19
C LEU A 136 18.22 15.23 12.05
N THR A 137 17.79 15.50 13.29
CA THR A 137 18.43 16.51 14.16
C THR A 137 19.31 15.88 15.25
N GLY A 138 19.08 14.61 15.60
CA GLY A 138 19.68 13.93 16.73
C GLY A 138 19.07 14.30 18.09
N ILE A 139 18.00 15.10 18.12
CA ILE A 139 17.40 15.63 19.36
C ILE A 139 15.93 15.19 19.46
N ASP A 140 15.53 14.61 20.60
CA ASP A 140 14.12 14.31 20.88
C ASP A 140 13.37 15.59 21.28
N MET A 141 12.97 16.39 20.28
CA MET A 141 12.31 17.69 20.49
C MET A 141 10.78 17.60 20.62
N ARG A 142 10.17 16.48 20.18
CA ARG A 142 8.70 16.27 20.08
C ARG A 142 7.91 17.50 19.60
N PRO A 143 8.22 18.03 18.41
CA PRO A 143 7.63 19.27 17.90
C PRO A 143 6.11 19.22 17.76
N THR A 144 5.48 18.04 17.60
CA THR A 144 4.01 17.95 17.53
C THR A 144 3.34 18.23 18.87
N ILE A 145 3.99 17.87 19.99
CA ILE A 145 3.52 18.19 21.34
C ILE A 145 3.74 19.68 21.60
N ALA A 146 4.94 20.19 21.30
CA ALA A 146 5.28 21.61 21.49
C ALA A 146 4.40 22.56 20.65
N GLY A 147 3.98 22.11 19.46
CA GLY A 147 3.09 22.84 18.57
C GLY A 147 1.59 22.59 18.79
N GLU A 148 1.21 21.82 19.82
CA GLU A 148 -0.19 21.51 20.17
C GLU A 148 -1.00 20.96 18.98
N PHE A 149 -0.45 19.95 18.31
CA PHE A 149 -1.15 19.29 17.21
C PHE A 149 -2.39 18.56 17.76
N ALA A 150 -3.51 18.69 17.07
CA ALA A 150 -4.69 17.87 17.37
C ALA A 150 -4.35 16.39 17.15
N PRO A 151 -4.95 15.44 17.89
CA PRO A 151 -4.68 14.01 17.70
C PRO A 151 -4.86 13.54 16.25
N ASP A 152 -4.06 12.55 15.84
CA ASP A 152 -4.25 11.94 14.52
C ASP A 152 -5.61 11.26 14.45
N SER A 153 -6.31 11.46 13.33
CA SER A 153 -7.48 10.69 12.99
C SER A 153 -7.08 9.23 12.72
N VAL A 154 -7.88 8.30 13.24
CA VAL A 154 -7.70 6.86 13.07
C VAL A 154 -8.67 6.38 12.00
N GLY A 155 -8.20 5.57 11.05
CA GLY A 155 -9.08 4.96 10.05
C GLY A 155 -10.08 3.99 10.68
N GLY A 156 -11.13 3.62 9.95
CA GLY A 156 -12.17 2.69 10.43
C GLY A 156 -11.62 1.35 10.97
N GLU A 157 -10.48 0.91 10.43
CA GLU A 157 -9.78 -0.33 10.78
C GLU A 157 -8.83 -0.18 11.99
N GLY A 158 -8.81 0.96 12.68
CA GLY A 158 -7.99 1.17 13.88
C GLY A 158 -6.54 1.59 13.63
N PHE A 159 -6.12 1.73 12.37
CA PHE A 159 -4.79 2.19 12.01
C PHE A 159 -4.70 3.71 11.90
N ALA A 160 -3.66 4.30 12.50
CA ALA A 160 -3.42 5.76 12.48
C ALA A 160 -2.68 6.24 11.22
N ASN A 161 -2.27 5.35 10.32
CA ASN A 161 -1.47 5.66 9.12
C ASN A 161 -2.24 5.48 7.80
N VAL A 162 -3.57 5.40 7.85
CA VAL A 162 -4.44 5.30 6.66
C VAL A 162 -4.55 6.66 5.98
N GLY A 163 -4.16 6.74 4.70
CA GLY A 163 -4.12 8.01 3.95
C GLY A 163 -5.47 8.73 3.87
N GLU A 164 -6.55 7.97 3.64
CA GLU A 164 -7.92 8.51 3.58
C GLU A 164 -8.38 9.16 4.89
N ALA A 165 -7.86 8.69 6.02
CA ALA A 165 -8.18 9.22 7.34
C ALA A 165 -7.30 10.41 7.74
N MET A 166 -6.31 10.81 6.93
CA MET A 166 -5.36 11.88 7.29
C MET A 166 -5.42 13.07 6.33
N PRO A 167 -6.55 13.79 6.26
CA PRO A 167 -6.66 14.97 5.42
C PRO A 167 -5.75 16.10 5.91
N MET A 168 -5.26 16.91 4.98
CA MET A 168 -4.59 18.17 5.27
C MET A 168 -5.63 19.29 5.38
N ASN A 169 -5.52 20.13 6.41
CA ASN A 169 -6.32 21.33 6.57
C ASN A 169 -5.43 22.56 6.84
N PRO A 170 -5.92 23.80 6.60
CA PRO A 170 -5.11 25.01 6.78
C PRO A 170 -4.53 25.18 8.20
N GLY A 171 -5.27 24.78 9.24
CA GLY A 171 -4.80 24.83 10.62
C GLY A 171 -3.59 23.93 10.86
N LEU A 172 -3.61 22.72 10.29
CA LEU A 172 -2.49 21.79 10.39
C LEU A 172 -1.24 22.31 9.65
N VAL A 173 -1.41 22.98 8.51
CA VAL A 173 -0.28 23.62 7.81
C VAL A 173 0.37 24.70 8.69
N GLU A 174 -0.43 25.51 9.36
CA GLU A 174 0.08 26.51 10.31
C GLU A 174 0.82 25.86 11.48
N ARG A 175 0.31 24.74 12.02
CA ARG A 175 1.02 23.97 13.06
C ARG A 175 2.35 23.42 12.58
N TYR A 176 2.44 22.91 11.35
CA TYR A 176 3.71 22.48 10.76
C TYR A 176 4.69 23.63 10.59
N HIS A 177 4.22 24.83 10.22
CA HIS A 177 5.08 26.00 10.12
C HIS A 177 5.61 26.44 11.50
N GLN A 178 4.76 26.41 12.54
CA GLN A 178 5.18 26.67 13.92
C GLN A 178 6.20 25.64 14.42
N ALA A 179 5.97 24.35 14.15
CA ALA A 179 6.91 23.28 14.44
C ALA A 179 8.25 23.49 13.72
N ALA A 180 8.24 23.89 12.44
CA ALA A 180 9.46 24.18 11.71
C ALA A 180 10.25 25.34 12.34
N ARG A 181 9.59 26.41 12.79
CA ARG A 181 10.24 27.50 13.53
C ARG A 181 10.82 27.02 14.87
N TYR A 182 10.10 26.17 15.58
CA TYR A 182 10.54 25.58 16.85
C TYR A 182 11.81 24.73 16.67
N VAL A 183 11.89 23.93 15.60
CA VAL A 183 13.09 23.16 15.24
C VAL A 183 14.23 24.08 14.79
N ALA A 184 13.94 25.05 13.92
CA ALA A 184 14.96 25.98 13.41
C ALA A 184 15.60 26.85 14.49
N ALA A 185 14.86 27.22 15.54
CA ALA A 185 15.38 27.97 16.69
C ALA A 185 16.48 27.23 17.47
N ARG A 186 16.61 25.92 17.26
CA ARG A 186 17.64 25.05 17.88
C ARG A 186 18.83 24.78 16.98
N ALA A 187 18.87 25.35 15.78
CA ALA A 187 20.01 25.25 14.90
C ALA A 187 21.17 26.13 15.42
N VAL A 188 22.32 25.49 15.64
CA VAL A 188 23.56 26.14 16.06
C VAL A 188 24.50 26.18 14.87
N LEU A 189 24.78 27.39 14.37
CA LEU A 189 25.69 27.60 13.25
C LEU A 189 27.14 27.42 13.69
N LEU A 190 27.92 26.73 12.86
CA LEU A 190 29.34 26.44 13.06
C LEU A 190 30.13 27.03 11.87
N PRO A 191 31.45 27.24 12.01
CA PRO A 191 32.28 27.75 10.91
C PRO A 191 32.20 26.92 9.62
N THR A 192 31.95 25.61 9.73
CA THR A 192 31.91 24.66 8.59
C THR A 192 30.56 23.98 8.39
N GLY A 193 29.50 24.41 9.07
CA GLY A 193 28.18 23.77 8.98
C GLY A 193 27.23 24.21 10.08
N PHE A 194 26.39 23.28 10.54
CA PHE A 194 25.51 23.50 11.68
C PHE A 194 25.25 22.18 12.42
N ARG A 195 24.77 22.30 13.64
CA ARG A 195 24.24 21.20 14.45
C ARG A 195 22.91 21.63 15.07
N PHE A 196 22.22 20.72 15.75
CA PHE A 196 21.10 21.08 16.61
C PHE A 196 21.49 20.99 18.09
N SER A 197 20.76 21.71 18.94
CA SER A 197 20.83 21.63 20.40
C SER A 197 19.45 21.34 20.98
N GLY A 198 19.40 20.76 22.18
CA GLY A 198 18.15 20.68 22.94
C GLY A 198 17.67 22.06 23.43
N SER A 199 18.61 22.99 23.60
CA SER A 199 18.36 24.35 24.08
C SER A 199 18.29 25.36 22.93
N THR A 200 17.55 26.45 23.17
CA THR A 200 17.55 27.65 22.32
C THR A 200 18.51 28.72 22.83
N ASP A 201 19.20 28.48 23.95
CA ASP A 201 19.99 29.47 24.65
C ASP A 201 21.49 29.34 24.31
N ARG A 202 22.10 30.46 23.89
CA ARG A 202 23.52 30.49 23.51
C ARG A 202 24.48 30.01 24.61
N PRO A 203 24.30 30.34 25.91
CA PRO A 203 25.16 29.82 26.96
C PRO A 203 25.20 28.30 27.01
N ASP A 204 24.05 27.63 26.80
CA ASP A 204 23.96 26.17 26.78
C ASP A 204 24.73 25.60 25.58
N TRP A 205 24.65 26.25 24.42
CA TRP A 205 25.40 25.81 23.23
C TRP A 205 26.91 25.84 23.45
N THR A 206 27.41 26.86 24.17
CA THR A 206 28.82 26.96 24.56
C THR A 206 29.18 25.86 25.55
N ALA A 207 28.36 25.64 26.58
CA ALA A 207 28.59 24.59 27.58
C ALA A 207 28.60 23.19 26.95
N GLU A 208 27.68 22.90 26.01
CA GLU A 208 27.66 21.66 25.22
C GLU A 208 28.95 21.46 24.42
N ALA A 209 29.43 22.52 23.74
CA ALA A 209 30.66 22.47 22.95
C ALA A 209 31.89 22.25 23.83
N GLU A 210 32.00 22.96 24.95
CA GLU A 210 33.07 22.76 25.92
C GLU A 210 33.06 21.34 26.51
N LYS A 211 31.88 20.82 26.85
CA LYS A 211 31.73 19.45 27.37
C LYS A 211 32.21 18.42 26.35
N ALA A 212 31.87 18.59 25.07
CA ALA A 212 32.34 17.71 24.01
C ALA A 212 33.87 17.74 23.87
N LEU A 213 34.48 18.93 23.91
CA LEU A 213 35.94 19.10 23.87
C LEU A 213 36.62 18.46 25.07
N ARG A 214 36.13 18.73 26.30
CA ARG A 214 36.66 18.12 27.53
C ARG A 214 36.55 16.59 27.49
N GLY A 215 35.42 16.06 27.01
CA GLY A 215 35.22 14.63 26.84
C GLY A 215 36.12 14.00 25.76
N PHE A 216 36.46 14.74 24.71
CA PHE A 216 37.45 14.29 23.74
C PHE A 216 38.84 14.17 24.38
N HIS A 217 39.29 15.22 25.09
CA HIS A 217 40.62 15.28 25.69
C HIS A 217 40.80 14.32 26.87
N SER A 218 39.77 14.05 27.66
CA SER A 218 39.85 13.13 28.80
C SER A 218 40.19 11.69 28.40
N ARG A 219 39.99 11.30 27.13
CA ARG A 219 40.41 9.99 26.59
C ARG A 219 41.92 9.86 26.43
N TYR A 220 42.63 10.98 26.36
CA TYR A 220 44.08 11.05 26.15
C TYR A 220 44.83 11.64 27.35
N ALA A 221 44.09 12.19 28.32
CA ALA A 221 44.61 12.68 29.58
C ALA A 221 45.20 11.53 30.42
N GLY A 222 46.40 11.73 30.97
CA GLY A 222 47.01 10.81 31.92
C GLY A 222 46.31 10.84 33.27
N ARG A 223 46.78 10.03 34.23
CA ARG A 223 46.20 9.93 35.59
C ARG A 223 46.16 11.27 36.37
N ASN A 224 46.81 12.32 35.86
CA ASN A 224 46.91 13.65 36.46
C ASN A 224 46.23 14.78 35.65
N GLY A 225 45.44 14.45 34.62
CA GLY A 225 44.85 15.43 33.70
C GLY A 225 45.63 15.62 32.41
#